data_AF-A0A2A7UU08-F1
#
_entry.id   AF-A0A2A7UU08-F1
#
_cell.length_a   1.000
_cell.length_b   1.000
_cell.length_c   1.000
_cell.angle_alpha   90.00
_cell.angle_beta   90.00
_cell.angle_gamma   90.00
#
_symmetry.space_group_name_H-M   'P 1'
#
loop_
_entity.id
_entity.type
_entity.pdbx_description
1 polymer ?
#
loop_
_entity_poly.entity_id
_entity_poly.type
_entity_poly.pdbx_seq_one_letter_code
_entity_poly.pdbx_strand_id
1 'polypeptide(L)'
;MTELAKKRPEFRNIHALQDLPTYRLPPAGWVSILHRISGLLMFLLLPFILWMFDKSLSSEFSFEIFKAAFNVGIGFVPGWFIKLVTLAIIWASLHHLIAGLRHLWMDVSHSAVSKEFGKSSAVTVLVISIALTVVLGAKLFGLY
;
A
#
# COMPACT_ATOMS: atom_id res chain seq x y z
N MET A 1 12.70 41.63 -30.18
CA MET A 1 13.45 40.63 -29.39
C MET A 1 12.54 40.20 -28.26
N THR A 2 12.17 38.93 -28.19
CA THR A 2 11.34 38.38 -27.12
C THR A 2 12.17 38.39 -25.84
N GLU A 3 11.80 39.18 -24.83
CA GLU A 3 12.47 39.13 -23.53
C GLU A 3 12.31 37.73 -22.94
N LEU A 4 13.43 37.05 -22.70
CA LEU A 4 13.45 35.78 -21.99
C LEU A 4 13.09 36.04 -20.53
N ALA A 5 11.96 35.50 -20.08
CA ALA A 5 11.49 35.64 -18.71
C ALA A 5 12.61 35.26 -17.71
N LYS A 6 12.81 36.12 -16.70
CA LYS A 6 13.83 35.93 -15.66
C LYS A 6 13.67 34.57 -14.97
N LYS A 7 14.73 33.77 -14.96
CA LYS A 7 14.74 32.46 -14.28
C LYS A 7 14.48 32.65 -12.78
N ARG A 8 13.44 31.99 -12.26
CA ARG A 8 13.09 32.00 -10.83
C ARG A 8 14.19 31.32 -9.99
N PRO A 9 14.48 31.81 -8.77
CA PRO A 9 15.42 31.14 -7.88
C PRO A 9 14.94 29.72 -7.56
N GLU A 10 15.86 28.76 -7.64
CA GLU A 10 15.63 27.37 -7.28
C GLU A 10 16.39 27.07 -5.97
N PHE A 11 15.66 26.77 -4.90
CA PHE A 11 16.26 26.35 -3.63
C PHE A 11 16.50 24.83 -3.68
N ARG A 12 17.76 24.42 -3.80
CA ARG A 12 18.18 23.01 -3.92
C ARG A 12 18.90 22.47 -2.68
N ASN A 13 18.71 23.12 -1.54
CA ASN A 13 19.38 22.83 -0.27
C ASN A 13 18.67 21.74 0.57
N ILE A 14 17.78 20.94 -0.03
CA ILE A 14 17.16 19.79 0.64
C ILE A 14 17.85 18.52 0.15
N HIS A 15 18.68 17.92 1.00
CA HIS A 15 19.30 16.63 0.80
C HIS A 15 18.33 15.52 1.20
N ALA A 16 17.75 14.82 0.22
CA ALA A 16 16.67 13.85 0.46
C ALA A 16 16.98 12.79 1.53
N LEU A 17 18.22 12.31 1.61
CA LEU A 17 18.62 11.26 2.55
C LEU A 17 19.05 11.81 3.93
N GLN A 18 19.41 13.09 4.02
CA GLN A 18 19.87 13.70 5.28
C GLN A 18 18.75 14.50 5.95
N ASP A 19 17.99 15.26 5.17
CA ASP A 19 17.01 16.21 5.69
C ASP A 19 15.62 15.59 5.86
N LEU A 20 15.12 14.80 4.89
CA LEU A 20 13.76 14.24 4.97
C LEU A 20 13.53 13.34 6.20
N PRO A 21 14.48 12.49 6.62
CA PRO A 21 14.30 11.69 7.84
C PRO A 21 14.18 12.53 9.12
N THR A 22 14.65 13.78 9.12
CA THR A 22 14.54 14.67 10.29
C THR A 22 13.15 15.29 10.43
N TYR A 23 12.33 15.28 9.37
CA TYR A 23 11.01 15.88 9.40
C TYR A 23 9.99 15.00 10.13
N ARG A 24 9.27 15.61 11.08
CA ARG A 24 8.16 14.97 11.78
C ARG A 24 6.90 15.04 10.94
N LEU A 25 6.58 13.93 10.28
CA LEU A 25 5.34 13.83 9.51
C LEU A 25 4.13 13.67 10.45
N PRO A 26 3.06 14.48 10.26
CA PRO A 26 1.79 14.21 10.92
C PRO A 26 1.19 12.90 10.38
N PRO A 27 0.22 12.29 11.08
CA PRO A 27 -0.43 11.06 10.62
C PRO A 27 -0.97 11.13 9.18
N ALA A 28 -1.51 12.28 8.78
CA ALA A 28 -1.98 12.51 7.41
C ALA A 28 -0.85 12.43 6.37
N GLY A 29 0.36 12.85 6.72
CA GLY A 29 1.55 12.73 5.87
C GLY A 29 1.96 11.28 5.67
N TRP A 30 1.92 10.47 6.74
CA TRP A 30 2.14 9.03 6.67
C TRP A 30 1.10 8.32 5.79
N VAL A 31 -0.18 8.58 5.99
CA VAL A 31 -1.24 7.99 5.15
C VAL A 31 -1.06 8.37 3.68
N SER A 32 -0.65 9.61 3.38
CA SER A 32 -0.41 10.03 1.98
C SER A 32 0.73 9.27 1.30
N ILE A 33 1.86 9.05 1.98
CA ILE A 33 2.97 8.30 1.37
C ILE A 33 2.66 6.80 1.30
N LEU A 34 2.02 6.25 2.33
CA LEU A 34 1.62 4.84 2.35
C LEU A 34 0.55 4.54 1.29
N HIS A 35 -0.39 5.45 1.01
CA HIS A 35 -1.36 5.31 -0.09
C HIS A 35 -0.67 5.25 -1.47
N ARG A 36 0.39 6.05 -1.66
CA ARG A 36 1.19 6.01 -2.89
C ARG A 36 1.98 4.71 -3.02
N ILE A 37 2.65 4.30 -1.94
CA ILE A 37 3.43 3.05 -1.90
C ILE A 37 2.50 1.85 -2.12
N SER A 38 1.33 1.82 -1.50
CA SER A 38 0.38 0.71 -1.66
C SER A 38 -0.14 0.60 -3.09
N GLY A 39 -0.43 1.72 -3.76
CA GLY A 39 -0.82 1.72 -5.17
C GLY A 39 0.29 1.18 -6.08
N LEU A 40 1.55 1.59 -5.83
CA LEU A 40 2.71 1.07 -6.56
C LEU A 40 2.89 -0.43 -6.34
N LEU A 41 2.78 -0.90 -5.10
CA LEU A 41 2.90 -2.33 -4.79
C LEU A 41 1.83 -3.17 -5.49
N MET A 42 0.57 -2.72 -5.49
CA MET A 42 -0.50 -3.41 -6.20
C MET A 42 -0.22 -3.50 -7.70
N PHE A 43 0.29 -2.42 -8.31
CA PHE A 43 0.65 -2.41 -9.72
C PHE A 43 1.82 -3.38 -10.02
N LEU A 44 2.91 -3.31 -9.25
CA LEU A 44 4.09 -4.17 -9.45
C LEU A 44 3.80 -5.64 -9.20
N LEU A 45 2.91 -5.96 -8.27
CA LEU A 45 2.53 -7.33 -7.91
C LEU A 45 1.34 -7.85 -8.72
N LEU A 46 0.79 -7.07 -9.65
CA LEU A 46 -0.32 -7.49 -10.50
C LEU A 46 -0.03 -8.80 -11.27
N PRO A 47 1.16 -9.02 -11.87
CA PRO A 47 1.47 -10.30 -12.51
C PRO A 47 1.37 -11.49 -11.55
N PHE A 48 1.80 -11.31 -10.29
CA PHE A 48 1.70 -12.36 -9.28
C PHE A 48 0.24 -12.62 -8.86
N ILE A 49 -0.57 -11.57 -8.72
CA ILE A 49 -2.01 -11.67 -8.47
C ILE A 49 -2.71 -12.46 -9.59
N LEU A 50 -2.40 -12.14 -10.85
CA LEU A 50 -2.97 -12.81 -12.01
C LEU A 50 -2.53 -14.28 -12.08
N TRP A 51 -1.27 -14.58 -11.76
CA TRP A 51 -0.78 -15.95 -11.67
C TRP A 51 -1.50 -16.75 -10.57
N MET A 52 -1.69 -16.17 -9.37
CA MET A 52 -2.44 -16.81 -8.29
C MET A 52 -3.87 -17.09 -8.71
N PHE A 53 -4.52 -16.12 -9.36
CA PHE A 53 -5.90 -16.24 -9.84
C PHE A 53 -6.05 -17.36 -10.88
N ASP A 54 -5.16 -17.40 -11.88
CA ASP A 54 -5.11 -18.47 -12.88
C ASP A 54 -5.00 -19.84 -12.19
N LYS A 55 -3.97 -20.05 -11.36
CA LYS A 55 -3.75 -21.33 -10.68
C LYS A 55 -4.86 -21.71 -9.70
N SER A 56 -5.61 -20.75 -9.16
CA SER A 56 -6.73 -21.05 -8.28
C SER A 56 -7.97 -21.60 -9.00
N LEU A 57 -8.09 -21.40 -10.31
CA LEU A 57 -9.34 -21.65 -11.04
C LEU A 57 -9.22 -22.59 -12.27
N SER A 58 -8.04 -22.79 -12.85
CA SER A 58 -7.93 -23.51 -14.13
C SER A 58 -8.33 -25.00 -14.05
N SER A 59 -7.92 -25.70 -12.99
CA SER A 59 -8.15 -27.13 -12.77
C SER A 59 -7.74 -27.57 -11.36
N GLU A 60 -8.14 -28.78 -10.95
CA GLU A 60 -7.71 -29.39 -9.69
C GLU A 60 -6.18 -29.47 -9.58
N PHE A 61 -5.50 -29.91 -10.64
CA PHE A 61 -4.03 -29.96 -10.67
C PHE A 61 -3.41 -28.56 -10.50
N SER A 62 -3.97 -27.53 -11.14
CA SER A 62 -3.48 -26.16 -10.95
C SER A 62 -3.71 -25.63 -9.53
N PHE A 63 -4.81 -26.04 -8.90
CA PHE A 63 -5.12 -25.67 -7.53
C PHE A 63 -4.15 -26.34 -6.54
N GLU A 64 -3.71 -27.57 -6.81
CA GLU A 64 -2.63 -28.19 -6.03
C GLU A 64 -1.31 -27.42 -6.16
N ILE A 65 -0.96 -26.92 -7.36
CA ILE A 65 0.20 -26.03 -7.55
C ILE A 65 0.04 -24.76 -6.72
N PHE A 66 -1.15 -24.14 -6.75
CA PHE A 66 -1.46 -22.96 -5.95
C PHE A 66 -1.24 -23.24 -4.45
N LYS A 67 -1.80 -24.33 -3.91
CA LYS A 67 -1.59 -24.69 -2.49
C LYS A 67 -0.12 -24.98 -2.19
N ALA A 68 0.58 -25.71 -3.06
CA ALA A 68 1.99 -26.06 -2.88
C ALA A 68 2.88 -24.81 -2.79
N ALA A 69 2.58 -23.76 -3.56
CA ALA A 69 3.31 -22.49 -3.49
C ALA A 69 3.28 -21.85 -2.10
N PHE A 70 2.16 -21.94 -1.38
CA PHE A 70 2.01 -21.39 -0.03
C PHE A 70 2.51 -22.34 1.07
N ASN A 71 2.41 -23.64 0.86
CA ASN A 71 2.78 -24.65 1.86
C ASN A 71 4.27 -24.98 1.84
N VAL A 72 4.86 -25.10 0.65
CA VAL A 72 6.25 -25.51 0.46
C VAL A 72 7.06 -24.39 -0.18
N GLY A 73 6.57 -23.82 -1.29
CA GLY A 73 7.26 -22.74 -2.00
C GLY A 73 7.22 -22.88 -3.52
N ILE A 74 7.90 -21.96 -4.22
CA ILE A 74 8.07 -21.95 -5.67
C ILE A 74 9.57 -21.92 -5.98
N GLY A 75 10.12 -23.01 -6.51
CA GLY A 75 11.55 -23.12 -6.76
C GLY A 75 12.36 -22.95 -5.48
N PHE A 76 13.24 -21.95 -5.43
CA PHE A 76 14.03 -21.62 -4.24
C PHE A 76 13.31 -20.69 -3.24
N VAL A 77 12.12 -20.17 -3.60
CA VAL A 77 11.37 -19.24 -2.76
C VAL A 77 10.47 -20.03 -1.80
N PRO A 78 10.69 -19.95 -0.48
CA PRO A 78 9.93 -20.75 0.48
C PRO A 78 8.49 -20.24 0.66
N GLY A 79 7.56 -21.14 1.00
CA GLY A 79 6.13 -20.82 1.12
C GLY A 79 5.81 -19.73 2.15
N TRP A 80 6.58 -19.61 3.23
CA TRP A 80 6.40 -18.51 4.20
C TRP A 80 6.69 -17.14 3.58
N PHE A 81 7.63 -17.05 2.64
CA PHE A 81 7.93 -15.81 1.93
C PHE A 81 6.82 -15.47 0.95
N ILE A 82 6.26 -16.47 0.25
CA ILE A 82 5.05 -16.30 -0.56
C ILE A 82 3.90 -15.75 0.29
N LYS A 83 3.68 -16.30 1.50
CA LYS A 83 2.70 -15.75 2.45
C LYS A 83 2.99 -14.30 2.83
N LEU A 84 4.25 -13.90 3.04
CA LEU A 84 4.59 -12.50 3.32
C LEU A 84 4.33 -11.56 2.13
N VAL A 85 4.65 -11.98 0.91
CA VAL A 85 4.33 -11.21 -0.30
C VAL A 85 2.81 -11.06 -0.44
N THR A 86 2.06 -12.13 -0.22
CA THR A 86 0.59 -12.08 -0.22
C THR A 86 0.05 -11.19 0.91
N LEU A 87 0.66 -11.21 2.10
CA LEU A 87 0.30 -10.28 3.18
C LEU A 87 0.55 -8.82 2.79
N ALA A 88 1.64 -8.53 2.07
CA ALA A 88 1.91 -7.20 1.55
C ALA A 88 0.85 -6.76 0.53
N ILE A 89 0.35 -7.66 -0.32
CA ILE A 89 -0.76 -7.40 -1.25
C ILE A 89 -2.07 -7.13 -0.51
N ILE A 90 -2.37 -7.92 0.53
CA ILE A 90 -3.55 -7.73 1.39
C ILE A 90 -3.49 -6.35 2.04
N TRP A 91 -2.37 -6.02 2.71
CA TRP A 91 -2.16 -4.71 3.32
C TRP A 91 -2.27 -3.58 2.29
N ALA A 92 -1.61 -3.72 1.14
CA ALA A 92 -1.61 -2.70 0.11
C ALA A 92 -3.04 -2.43 -0.38
N SER A 93 -3.81 -3.48 -0.68
CA SER A 93 -5.19 -3.38 -1.13
C SER A 93 -6.08 -2.70 -0.08
N LEU A 94 -6.01 -3.15 1.18
CA LEU A 94 -6.81 -2.57 2.28
C LEU A 94 -6.44 -1.12 2.56
N HIS A 95 -5.15 -0.84 2.73
CA HIS A 95 -4.68 0.51 3.02
C HIS A 95 -5.00 1.46 1.86
N HIS A 96 -4.75 1.04 0.61
CA HIS A 96 -5.03 1.84 -0.57
C HIS A 96 -6.52 2.19 -0.68
N LEU A 97 -7.39 1.19 -0.52
CA LEU A 97 -8.84 1.38 -0.57
C LEU A 97 -9.34 2.33 0.53
N ILE A 98 -8.99 2.07 1.79
CA ILE A 98 -9.48 2.84 2.94
C ILE A 98 -8.95 4.29 2.88
N ALA A 99 -7.67 4.48 2.54
CA ALA A 99 -7.10 5.80 2.33
C ALA A 99 -7.72 6.50 1.10
N GLY A 100 -8.02 5.75 0.04
CA GLY A 100 -8.70 6.24 -1.16
C GLY A 100 -10.11 6.75 -0.85
N LEU A 101 -10.89 6.02 -0.04
CA LEU A 101 -12.20 6.48 0.42
C LEU A 101 -12.09 7.79 1.23
N ARG A 102 -11.08 7.91 2.09
CA ARG A 102 -10.79 9.17 2.79
C ARG A 102 -10.49 10.31 1.80
N HIS A 103 -9.71 10.04 0.75
CA HIS A 103 -9.42 11.05 -0.28
C HIS A 103 -10.67 11.48 -1.03
N LEU A 104 -11.45 10.52 -1.54
CA LEU A 104 -12.72 10.80 -2.22
C LEU A 104 -13.68 11.62 -1.35
N TRP A 105 -13.76 11.32 -0.05
CA TRP A 105 -14.58 12.08 0.88
C TRP A 105 -14.13 13.55 1.01
N MET A 106 -12.82 13.77 1.11
CA MET A 106 -12.26 15.12 1.17
C MET A 106 -12.39 15.87 -0.16
N ASP A 107 -12.41 15.18 -1.29
CA ASP A 107 -12.60 15.76 -2.62
C ASP A 107 -14.04 16.27 -2.83
N VAL A 108 -15.03 15.60 -2.26
CA VAL A 108 -16.45 15.98 -2.40
C VAL A 108 -16.95 16.91 -1.29
N SER A 109 -16.21 17.03 -0.18
CA SER A 109 -16.63 17.79 1.00
C SER A 109 -15.54 18.74 1.49
N HIS A 110 -15.67 20.02 1.11
CA HIS A 110 -14.75 21.07 1.56
C HIS A 110 -14.74 21.24 3.10
N SER A 111 -15.86 20.98 3.78
CA SER A 111 -15.92 21.04 5.25
C SER A 111 -15.12 19.92 5.92
N ALA A 112 -14.83 18.83 5.21
CA ALA A 112 -13.95 17.77 5.68
C ALA A 112 -12.45 18.14 5.58
N VAL A 113 -12.09 19.24 4.91
CA VAL A 113 -10.69 19.67 4.74
C VAL A 113 -10.24 20.55 5.90
N SER A 114 -10.15 19.97 7.10
CA SER A 114 -9.65 20.63 8.31
C SER A 114 -8.45 19.90 8.92
N LYS A 115 -7.65 20.59 9.75
CA LYS A 115 -6.51 19.97 10.44
C LYS A 115 -6.94 18.85 11.38
N GLU A 116 -8.05 19.07 12.10
CA GLU A 116 -8.59 18.12 13.05
C GLU A 116 -9.08 16.86 12.33
N PHE A 117 -9.94 17.02 11.32
CA PHE A 117 -10.42 15.90 10.52
C PHE A 117 -9.28 15.19 9.81
N GLY A 118 -8.32 15.94 9.26
CA GLY A 118 -7.14 15.39 8.61
C GLY A 118 -6.33 14.46 9.52
N LYS A 119 -6.20 14.80 10.81
CA LYS A 119 -5.55 13.97 11.83
C LYS A 119 -6.41 12.77 12.20
N SER A 120 -7.67 12.97 12.58
CA SER A 120 -8.54 11.90 13.08
C SER A 120 -8.80 10.84 11.98
N SER A 121 -9.18 11.27 10.78
CA SER A 121 -9.39 10.38 9.63
C SER A 121 -8.14 9.59 9.25
N ALA A 122 -6.94 10.19 9.34
CA ALA A 122 -5.70 9.48 9.07
C ALA A 122 -5.41 8.39 10.12
N VAL A 123 -5.65 8.67 11.40
CA VAL A 123 -5.55 7.65 12.46
C VAL A 123 -6.57 6.53 12.23
N THR A 124 -7.80 6.86 11.88
CA THR A 124 -8.84 5.87 11.53
C THR A 124 -8.41 4.96 10.38
N VAL A 125 -7.86 5.52 9.30
CA VAL A 125 -7.31 4.73 8.17
C VAL A 125 -6.25 3.74 8.67
N LEU A 126 -5.28 4.20 9.46
CA LEU A 126 -4.19 3.37 9.96
C LEU A 126 -4.70 2.25 10.86
N VAL A 127 -5.56 2.57 11.83
CA VAL A 127 -6.13 1.58 12.77
C VAL A 127 -6.92 0.50 12.03
N ILE A 128 -7.86 0.89 11.16
CA ILE A 128 -8.69 -0.07 10.43
C ILE A 128 -7.86 -0.91 9.47
N SER A 129 -6.97 -0.29 8.69
CA SER A 129 -6.13 -1.02 7.73
C SER A 129 -5.20 -2.02 8.41
N ILE A 130 -4.57 -1.65 9.52
CA ILE A 130 -3.69 -2.55 10.29
C ILE A 130 -4.51 -3.66 10.95
N ALA A 131 -5.64 -3.34 11.59
CA ALA A 131 -6.47 -4.35 12.24
C ALA A 131 -6.96 -5.42 11.25
N LEU A 132 -7.48 -5.00 10.09
CA LEU A 132 -7.90 -5.92 9.03
C LEU A 132 -6.72 -6.73 8.47
N THR A 133 -5.56 -6.10 8.29
CA THR A 133 -4.34 -6.80 7.83
C THR A 133 -3.91 -7.87 8.82
N VAL A 134 -3.95 -7.59 10.13
CA VAL A 134 -3.60 -8.55 11.18
C VAL A 134 -4.58 -9.72 11.20
N VAL A 135 -5.89 -9.46 11.11
CA VAL A 135 -6.92 -10.51 11.08
C VAL A 135 -6.75 -11.42 9.86
N LEU A 136 -6.62 -10.84 8.67
CA LEU A 136 -6.42 -11.62 7.44
C LEU A 136 -5.05 -12.30 7.40
N GLY A 137 -4.03 -11.68 7.96
CA GLY A 137 -2.70 -12.27 8.14
C GLY A 137 -2.77 -13.49 9.05
N ALA A 138 -3.45 -13.40 10.19
CA ALA A 138 -3.66 -14.53 11.08
C ALA A 138 -4.30 -15.72 10.34
N LYS A 139 -5.31 -15.48 9.50
CA LYS A 139 -5.89 -16.50 8.63
C LYS A 139 -4.90 -17.05 7.59
N LEU A 140 -4.15 -16.18 6.91
CA LEU A 140 -3.15 -16.57 5.90
C LEU A 140 -2.05 -17.48 6.48
N PHE A 141 -1.70 -17.27 7.74
CA PHE A 141 -0.72 -18.07 8.48
C PHE A 141 -1.34 -19.26 9.22
N GLY A 142 -2.66 -19.50 9.09
CA GLY A 142 -3.35 -20.69 9.60
C GLY A 142 -3.64 -20.65 11.10
N LEU A 143 -3.78 -19.47 11.70
CA LEU A 143 -4.12 -19.33 13.11
C LEU A 143 -5.58 -19.67 13.43
N TYR A 144 -6.48 -19.60 12.44
CA TYR A 144 -7.90 -19.99 12.54
C TYR A 144 -8.53 -20.23 11.17
#